data_AF-A0AAV4R5P3-F1
#
_entry.id   AF-A0AAV4R5P3-F1
#
_cell.length_a   1.000
_cell.length_b   1.000
_cell.length_c   1.000
_cell.angle_alpha   90.00
_cell.angle_beta   90.00
_cell.angle_gamma   90.00
#
_symmetry.space_group_name_H-M   'P 1'
#
loop_
_entity.id
_entity.type
_entity.pdbx_description
1 polymer ?
#
loop_
_entity_poly.entity_id
_entity_poly.type
_entity_poly.pdbx_seq_one_letter_code
_entity_poly.pdbx_strand_id
1 'polypeptide(L)'
;MVLLVGMGADEQLGGYSRHRVKFNSLSWDGLVEEITLELDRISFRNLGRDDRIIADHGVESRYPFLDETVVSYLNSLPVWLKMNLNYPRGIGEKLLLRLLAYKLGLCEAAALPKRAIQFGSRIAKIENSKEKGSDICERLKNL
;
A
#
# COMPACT_ATOMS: atom_id res chain seq x y z
N MET A 1 8.08 22.78 4.07
CA MET A 1 8.33 21.55 4.86
C MET A 1 8.28 20.36 3.90
N VAL A 2 9.15 19.35 4.07
CA VAL A 2 9.14 18.15 3.22
C VAL A 2 8.66 16.95 4.04
N LEU A 3 7.72 16.18 3.50
CA LEU A 3 7.17 14.97 4.11
C LEU A 3 7.52 13.74 3.27
N LEU A 4 8.14 12.74 3.90
CA LEU A 4 8.37 11.43 3.27
C LEU A 4 7.15 10.54 3.47
N VAL A 5 6.56 10.06 2.37
CA VAL A 5 5.34 9.25 2.37
C VAL A 5 5.65 7.84 1.87
N GLY A 6 5.21 6.83 2.61
CA GLY A 6 5.44 5.42 2.30
C GLY A 6 4.55 4.84 1.18
N MET A 7 3.92 5.69 0.35
CA MET A 7 3.05 5.24 -0.73
C MET A 7 3.85 4.52 -1.81
N GLY A 8 3.28 3.49 -2.44
CA GLY A 8 3.97 2.63 -3.41
C GLY A 8 4.58 1.38 -2.78
N ALA A 9 4.80 1.35 -1.47
CA ALA A 9 5.34 0.17 -0.78
C ALA A 9 4.33 -0.99 -0.76
N ASP A 10 3.03 -0.70 -0.65
CA ASP A 10 2.01 -1.74 -0.59
C ASP A 10 1.76 -2.36 -1.96
N GLU A 11 1.69 -1.54 -3.00
CA GLU A 11 1.48 -1.90 -4.39
C GLU A 11 2.64 -2.76 -4.91
N GLN A 12 3.90 -2.35 -4.68
CA GLN A 12 5.06 -3.05 -5.22
C GLN A 12 5.46 -4.31 -4.44
N LEU A 13 5.18 -4.34 -3.13
CA LEU A 13 5.68 -5.39 -2.22
C LEU A 13 4.57 -6.25 -1.61
N GLY A 14 3.32 -6.13 -2.07
CA GLY A 14 2.30 -7.11 -1.71
C GLY A 14 1.62 -6.85 -0.37
N GLY A 15 1.31 -5.60 -0.06
CA GLY A 15 0.73 -5.24 1.23
C GLY A 15 -0.77 -5.50 1.36
N TYR A 16 -1.55 -5.34 0.29
CA TYR A 16 -3.01 -5.43 0.34
C TYR A 16 -3.54 -6.86 0.46
N SER A 17 -4.66 -7.04 1.17
CA SER A 17 -5.31 -8.35 1.31
C SER A 17 -5.76 -8.95 -0.01
N ARG A 18 -6.09 -8.10 -1.01
CA ARG A 18 -6.50 -8.55 -2.35
C ARG A 18 -5.40 -9.30 -3.10
N HIS A 19 -4.12 -8.99 -2.85
CA HIS A 19 -3.00 -9.76 -3.38
C HIS A 19 -3.07 -11.23 -2.96
N ARG A 20 -3.36 -11.49 -1.69
CA ARG A 20 -3.54 -12.85 -1.18
C ARG A 20 -4.76 -13.53 -1.77
N VAL A 21 -5.87 -12.81 -1.94
CA VAL A 21 -7.07 -13.35 -2.59
C VAL A 21 -6.75 -13.78 -4.03
N LYS A 22 -6.04 -12.94 -4.79
CA LYS A 22 -5.61 -13.24 -6.15
C LYS A 22 -4.63 -14.40 -6.21
N PHE A 23 -3.63 -14.41 -5.32
CA PHE A 23 -2.70 -15.53 -5.20
C PHE A 23 -3.39 -16.86 -4.89
N ASN A 24 -4.34 -16.88 -3.96
CA ASN A 24 -5.08 -18.10 -3.64
C ASN A 24 -5.96 -18.59 -4.80
N SER A 25 -6.42 -17.68 -5.67
CA SER A 25 -7.30 -18.02 -6.79
C SER A 25 -6.54 -18.42 -8.05
N LEU A 26 -5.40 -17.78 -8.33
CA LEU A 26 -4.71 -17.84 -9.62
C LEU A 26 -3.18 -18.00 -9.46
N SER A 27 -2.72 -18.34 -8.26
CA SER A 27 -1.30 -18.52 -7.94
C SER A 27 -0.47 -17.28 -8.28
N TRP A 28 0.78 -17.48 -8.69
CA TRP A 28 1.72 -16.43 -9.01
C TRP A 28 1.28 -15.54 -10.17
N ASP A 29 0.69 -16.10 -11.22
CA ASP A 29 0.32 -15.34 -12.42
C ASP A 29 -0.74 -14.28 -12.10
N GLY A 30 -1.80 -14.66 -11.40
CA GLY A 30 -2.83 -13.70 -11.01
C GLY A 30 -2.37 -12.70 -9.94
N LEU A 31 -1.35 -13.04 -9.14
CA LEU A 31 -0.72 -12.08 -8.24
C LEU A 31 0.09 -11.02 -9.01
N VAL A 32 0.87 -11.45 -10.01
CA VAL A 32 1.65 -10.55 -10.87
C VAL A 32 0.73 -9.64 -11.67
N GLU A 33 -0.37 -10.18 -12.21
CA GLU A 33 -1.39 -9.41 -12.92
C GLU A 33 -1.99 -8.32 -12.01
N GLU A 34 -2.40 -8.69 -10.78
CA GLU A 34 -2.98 -7.73 -9.83
C GLU A 34 -1.99 -6.62 -9.46
N ILE A 35 -0.73 -6.95 -9.17
CA ILE A 35 0.30 -5.96 -8.82
C ILE A 35 0.56 -5.00 -9.99
N THR A 36 0.68 -5.53 -11.22
CA THR A 36 0.87 -4.72 -12.42
C THR A 36 -0.27 -3.72 -12.59
N LEU A 37 -1.52 -4.20 -12.48
CA LEU A 37 -2.71 -3.37 -12.55
C LEU A 37 -2.75 -2.29 -11.46
N GLU A 38 -2.21 -2.55 -10.27
CA GLU A 38 -2.13 -1.54 -9.21
C GLU A 38 -1.12 -0.45 -9.51
N LEU A 39 0.06 -0.84 -10.01
CA LEU A 39 1.11 0.10 -10.38
C LEU A 39 0.66 1.04 -11.48
N ASP A 40 -0.02 0.52 -12.49
CA ASP A 40 -0.59 1.32 -13.59
C ASP A 40 -1.64 2.34 -13.08
N ARG A 41 -2.25 2.07 -11.94
CA ARG A 41 -3.38 2.85 -11.40
C ARG A 41 -3.02 3.74 -10.21
N ILE A 42 -1.79 3.67 -9.71
CA ILE A 42 -1.41 4.33 -8.45
C ILE A 42 -1.55 5.87 -8.52
N SER A 43 -1.27 6.45 -9.69
CA SER A 43 -1.36 7.88 -9.99
C SER A 43 -2.73 8.45 -9.68
N PHE A 44 -3.79 7.84 -10.21
CA PHE A 44 -5.14 8.38 -10.10
C PHE A 44 -5.90 7.86 -8.86
N ARG A 45 -5.51 6.72 -8.27
CA ARG A 45 -6.23 6.16 -7.12
C ARG A 45 -5.76 6.73 -5.77
N ASN A 46 -4.45 6.82 -5.57
CA ASN A 46 -3.88 7.14 -4.27
C ASN A 46 -3.15 8.48 -4.29
N LEU A 47 -2.24 8.69 -5.26
CA LEU A 47 -1.36 9.86 -5.29
C LEU A 47 -2.13 11.16 -5.46
N GLY A 48 -3.04 11.24 -6.44
CA GLY A 48 -3.71 12.50 -6.78
C GLY A 48 -4.59 13.08 -5.66
N ARG A 49 -5.17 12.25 -4.78
CA ARG A 49 -5.96 12.75 -3.63
C ARG A 49 -5.02 13.20 -2.51
N ASP A 50 -4.07 12.35 -2.14
CA ASP A 50 -3.24 12.57 -0.97
C ASP A 50 -2.29 13.76 -1.20
N ASP A 51 -1.77 13.91 -2.42
CA ASP A 51 -0.93 15.05 -2.80
C ASP A 51 -1.67 16.39 -2.67
N ARG A 52 -2.91 16.48 -3.16
CA ARG A 52 -3.72 17.71 -3.04
C ARG A 52 -3.97 18.11 -1.59
N ILE A 53 -4.25 17.14 -0.71
CA ILE A 53 -4.46 17.41 0.72
C ILE A 53 -3.17 17.90 1.39
N ILE A 54 -2.03 17.31 1.05
CA ILE A 54 -0.72 17.68 1.59
C ILE A 54 -0.31 19.08 1.10
N ALA A 55 -0.48 19.35 -0.19
CA ALA A 55 -0.15 20.63 -0.81
C ALA A 55 -1.00 21.80 -0.28
N ASP A 56 -2.28 21.55 0.03
CA ASP A 56 -3.17 22.54 0.66
C ASP A 56 -2.64 23.06 2.01
N HIS A 57 -1.78 22.27 2.67
CA HIS A 57 -1.13 22.65 3.93
C HIS A 57 0.29 23.24 3.74
N GLY A 58 0.70 23.59 2.51
CA GLY A 58 2.03 24.13 2.22
C GLY A 58 3.16 23.13 2.45
N VAL A 59 2.85 21.83 2.38
CA VAL A 59 3.80 20.73 2.57
C VAL A 59 4.08 20.06 1.23
N GLU A 60 5.33 19.71 0.99
CA GLU A 60 5.73 18.97 -0.21
C GLU A 60 5.89 17.49 0.14
N SER A 61 5.20 16.63 -0.61
CA SER A 61 5.30 15.18 -0.45
C SER A 61 6.45 14.61 -1.29
N ARG A 62 7.20 13.65 -0.73
CA ARG A 62 8.19 12.85 -1.47
C ARG A 62 7.88 11.37 -1.25
N TYR A 63 8.02 10.58 -2.32
CA TYR A 63 7.61 9.18 -2.35
C TYR A 63 8.80 8.26 -2.63
N PRO A 64 9.64 7.92 -1.63
CA PRO A 64 10.86 7.14 -1.87
C PRO A 64 10.64 5.78 -2.54
N PHE A 65 9.49 5.14 -2.31
CA PHE A 65 9.16 3.88 -2.97
C PHE A 65 8.82 4.04 -4.45
N LEU A 66 8.50 5.25 -4.90
CA LEU A 66 8.18 5.56 -6.30
C LEU A 66 9.35 6.23 -7.03
N ASP A 67 10.52 6.26 -6.41
CA ASP A 67 11.76 6.61 -7.11
C ASP A 67 12.00 5.62 -8.26
N GLU A 68 12.37 6.14 -9.43
CA GLU A 68 12.55 5.34 -10.65
C GLU A 68 13.55 4.19 -10.46
N THR A 69 14.61 4.41 -9.69
CA THR A 69 15.63 3.38 -9.42
C THR A 69 15.06 2.29 -8.52
N VAL A 70 14.27 2.67 -7.51
CA VAL A 70 13.60 1.71 -6.62
C VAL A 70 12.56 0.89 -7.38
N VAL A 71 11.73 1.55 -8.19
CA VAL A 71 10.72 0.89 -9.02
C VAL A 71 11.37 -0.08 -10.00
N SER A 72 12.41 0.37 -10.71
CA SER A 72 13.15 -0.46 -11.67
C SER A 72 13.77 -1.68 -11.00
N TYR A 73 14.42 -1.50 -9.83
CA TYR A 73 14.97 -2.59 -9.05
C TYR A 73 13.88 -3.59 -8.64
N LEU A 74 12.78 -3.14 -8.07
CA LEU A 74 11.69 -4.02 -7.63
C LEU A 74 11.00 -4.75 -8.79
N ASN A 75 10.94 -4.14 -9.98
CA ASN A 75 10.41 -4.80 -11.18
C ASN A 75 11.35 -5.84 -11.76
N SER A 76 12.66 -5.70 -11.55
CA SER A 76 13.65 -6.72 -11.96
C SER A 76 13.62 -7.99 -11.11
N LEU A 77 13.04 -7.92 -9.90
CA LEU A 77 13.00 -9.03 -8.97
C LEU A 77 11.80 -9.96 -9.25
N PRO A 78 12.00 -11.28 -9.18
CA PRO A 78 10.89 -12.23 -9.11
C PRO A 78 9.93 -11.91 -7.96
N VAL A 79 8.63 -12.05 -8.20
CA VAL A 79 7.59 -11.66 -7.24
C VAL A 79 7.72 -12.37 -5.89
N TRP A 80 8.16 -13.63 -5.89
CA TRP A 80 8.34 -14.43 -4.67
C TRP A 80 9.45 -13.93 -3.75
N LEU A 81 10.42 -13.15 -4.27
CA LEU A 81 11.42 -12.47 -3.44
C LEU A 81 10.85 -11.23 -2.75
N LYS A 82 9.87 -10.57 -3.38
CA LYS A 82 9.19 -9.39 -2.83
C LYS A 82 8.19 -9.77 -1.75
N MET A 83 7.44 -10.84 -1.99
CA MET A 83 6.40 -11.37 -1.10
C MET A 83 6.25 -12.87 -1.31
N ASN A 84 5.99 -13.62 -0.23
CA ASN A 84 5.69 -15.05 -0.34
C ASN A 84 4.40 -15.36 0.41
N LEU A 85 3.30 -15.36 -0.33
CA LEU A 85 1.96 -15.51 0.24
C LEU A 85 1.60 -16.96 0.58
N ASN A 86 2.50 -17.93 0.40
CA ASN A 86 2.38 -19.25 1.01
C ASN A 86 2.55 -19.17 2.54
N TYR A 87 3.27 -18.17 3.05
CA TYR A 87 3.35 -17.94 4.49
C TYR A 87 2.04 -17.38 5.04
N PRO A 88 1.77 -17.58 6.35
CA PRO A 88 0.63 -16.99 7.03
C PRO A 88 0.54 -15.47 6.87
N ARG A 89 -0.68 -14.95 7.04
CA ARG A 89 -0.96 -13.52 7.01
C ARG A 89 -0.12 -12.79 8.06
N GLY A 90 0.53 -11.70 7.66
CA GLY A 90 1.43 -10.91 8.50
C GLY A 90 2.91 -11.27 8.34
N ILE A 91 3.22 -12.41 7.70
CA ILE A 91 4.60 -12.86 7.48
C ILE A 91 4.98 -12.69 6.00
N GLY A 92 4.17 -13.24 5.11
CA GLY A 92 4.48 -13.32 3.68
C GLY A 92 4.36 -12.01 2.90
N GLU A 93 3.47 -11.11 3.35
CA GLU A 93 3.28 -9.80 2.76
C GLU A 93 4.50 -8.90 3.00
N LYS A 94 4.98 -8.18 1.98
CA LYS A 94 6.14 -7.28 2.09
C LYS A 94 7.42 -7.95 2.58
N LEU A 95 7.60 -9.23 2.26
CA LEU A 95 8.71 -10.04 2.76
C LEU A 95 10.08 -9.35 2.62
N LEU A 96 10.40 -8.82 1.44
CA LEU A 96 11.68 -8.13 1.20
C LEU A 96 11.87 -6.93 2.14
N LEU A 97 10.84 -6.11 2.31
CA LEU A 97 10.90 -4.94 3.19
C LEU A 97 10.95 -5.32 4.67
N ARG A 98 10.29 -6.40 5.09
CA ARG A 98 10.39 -6.93 6.46
C ARG A 98 11.80 -7.42 6.76
N LEU A 99 12.40 -8.15 5.82
CA LEU A 99 13.79 -8.63 5.96
C LEU A 99 14.78 -7.46 6.03
N LEU A 100 14.59 -6.43 5.19
CA LEU A 100 15.39 -5.20 5.25
C LEU A 100 15.21 -4.48 6.59
N ALA A 101 13.96 -4.30 7.04
CA ALA A 101 13.67 -3.66 8.33
C ALA A 101 14.33 -4.43 9.50
N TYR A 102 14.28 -5.76 9.48
CA TYR A 102 14.97 -6.60 10.47
C TYR A 102 16.49 -6.40 10.43
N LYS A 103 17.09 -6.38 9.23
CA LYS A 103 18.53 -6.11 9.05
C LYS A 103 18.94 -4.73 9.58
N LEU A 104 18.04 -3.75 9.54
CA LEU A 104 18.24 -2.41 10.09
C LEU A 104 17.91 -2.29 11.58
N GLY A 105 17.56 -3.39 12.27
CA GLY A 105 17.21 -3.39 13.68
C GLY A 105 15.77 -2.96 13.99
N LEU A 106 14.93 -2.74 12.98
CA LEU A 106 13.52 -2.35 13.12
C LEU A 106 12.62 -3.58 13.34
N CYS A 107 13.00 -4.46 14.28
CA CYS A 107 12.38 -5.78 14.47
C CYS A 107 10.88 -5.72 14.76
N GLU A 108 10.44 -4.76 15.60
CA GLU A 108 9.02 -4.60 15.93
C GLU A 108 8.21 -4.18 14.71
N ALA A 109 8.68 -3.16 13.97
CA ALA A 109 8.03 -2.71 12.75
C ALA A 109 7.97 -3.81 11.68
N ALA A 110 9.04 -4.60 11.56
CA ALA A 110 9.13 -5.74 10.65
C ALA A 110 8.13 -6.86 10.97
N ALA A 111 7.65 -6.97 12.22
CA ALA A 111 6.69 -7.98 12.65
C ALA A 111 5.22 -7.54 12.49
N LEU A 112 4.95 -6.23 12.35
CA LEU A 112 3.58 -5.73 12.32
C LEU A 112 2.88 -6.04 10.98
N PRO A 113 1.67 -6.65 10.99
CA PRO A 113 0.89 -6.83 9.77
C PRO A 113 0.44 -5.47 9.22
N LYS A 114 0.28 -5.36 7.89
CA LYS A 114 -0.26 -4.14 7.28
C LYS A 114 -1.64 -3.84 7.87
N ARG A 115 -1.81 -2.60 8.33
CA ARG A 115 -3.10 -2.04 8.70
C ARG A 115 -3.27 -0.69 8.01
N ALA A 116 -4.34 -0.53 7.23
CA ALA A 116 -4.62 0.75 6.59
C ALA A 116 -4.97 1.81 7.65
N ILE A 117 -4.66 3.08 7.36
CA ILE A 117 -4.73 4.17 8.34
C ILE A 117 -6.12 4.30 8.96
N GLN A 118 -7.20 4.20 8.16
CA GLN A 118 -8.58 4.31 8.64
C GLN A 118 -8.98 3.20 9.63
N PHE A 119 -8.37 2.02 9.50
CA PHE A 119 -8.57 0.94 10.45
C PHE A 119 -7.65 1.08 11.67
N GLY A 120 -6.44 1.61 11.47
CA GLY A 120 -5.47 1.93 12.53
C GLY A 120 -6.00 2.97 13.51
N SER A 121 -6.47 4.10 12.97
CA SER A 121 -7.06 5.21 13.71
C SER A 121 -8.45 4.94 14.27
N ARG A 122 -9.07 3.83 13.86
CA ARG A 122 -10.47 3.46 14.19
C ARG A 122 -11.52 4.41 13.60
N ILE A 123 -11.15 5.33 12.69
CA ILE A 123 -12.08 6.23 11.99
C ILE A 123 -13.15 5.44 11.23
N ALA A 124 -12.79 4.29 10.66
CA ALA A 124 -13.73 3.41 9.96
C ALA A 124 -14.89 2.89 10.85
N LYS A 125 -14.80 3.00 12.19
CA LYS A 125 -15.91 2.67 13.11
C LYS A 125 -16.91 3.80 13.30
N ILE A 126 -16.49 5.03 12.99
CA ILE A 126 -17.30 6.25 13.08
C ILE A 126 -18.05 6.46 11.77
N GLU A 127 -17.50 5.95 10.66
CA GLU A 127 -18.14 5.95 9.35
C GLU A 127 -19.34 5.00 9.31
N ASN A 128 -20.36 5.40 8.55
CA ASN A 128 -21.54 4.58 8.30
C ASN A 128 -21.13 3.33 7.50
N SER A 129 -21.37 2.14 8.06
CA SER A 129 -20.97 0.87 7.45
C SER A 129 -21.63 0.57 6.09
N LYS A 130 -22.68 1.33 5.74
CA LYS A 130 -23.36 1.25 4.45
C LYS A 130 -22.72 2.11 3.36
N GLU A 131 -21.87 3.07 3.73
CA GLU A 131 -21.17 3.94 2.79
C GLU A 131 -19.86 3.30 2.35
N LYS A 132 -19.61 3.29 1.05
CA LYS A 132 -18.33 2.91 0.45
C LYS A 132 -17.52 4.15 0.17
N GLY A 133 -16.19 4.03 0.16
CA GLY A 133 -15.30 5.15 -0.19
C GLY A 133 -15.44 5.67 -1.62
N SER A 134 -16.23 5.00 -2.47
CA SER A 134 -16.61 5.45 -3.81
C SER A 134 -17.91 6.26 -3.85
N ASP A 135 -18.65 6.30 -2.75
CA ASP A 135 -19.97 6.92 -2.69
C ASP A 135 -19.82 8.44 -2.49
N ILE A 136 -20.76 9.20 -3.05
CA ILE A 136 -20.79 10.65 -2.84
C ILE A 136 -21.18 10.89 -1.37
N CYS A 137 -20.36 11.66 -0.65
CA CYS A 137 -20.63 11.96 0.75
C CYS A 137 -21.81 12.94 0.86
N GLU A 138 -22.99 12.43 1.21
CA GLU A 138 -24.22 13.25 1.39
C GLU A 138 -24.02 14.38 2.43
N ARG A 139 -23.15 14.18 3.43
CA ARG A 139 -22.83 15.19 4.45
C ARG A 139 -22.16 16.43 3.88
N LEU A 140 -21.43 16.28 2.78
CA LEU A 140 -20.70 17.37 2.11
C LEU A 140 -21.50 18.01 0.97
N LYS A 141 -22.67 17.48 0.59
CA LYS A 141 -23.50 18.07 -0.47
C LYS A 141 -24.16 19.39 -0.09
N ASN A 142 -24.25 19.68 1.21
CA ASN A 142 -24.91 20.87 1.76
C ASN A 142 -23.94 21.88 2.39
N LEU A 143 -22.62 21.70 2.17
CA LEU A 143 -21.61 22.70 2.48
C LEU A 143 -21.35 23.56 1.25
#